data_AF-A0A4S2IWA3-F1
#
_entry.id   AF-A0A4S2IWA3-F1
#
_cell.length_a   1.000
_cell.length_b   1.000
_cell.length_c   1.000
_cell.angle_alpha   90.00
_cell.angle_beta   90.00
_cell.angle_gamma   90.00
#
_symmetry.space_group_name_H-M   'P 1'
#
loop_
_entity.id
_entity.type
_entity.pdbx_description
1 polymer ?
#
loop_
_entity_poly.entity_id
_entity_poly.type
_entity_poly.pdbx_seq_one_letter_code
_entity_poly.pdbx_strand_id
1 'polypeptide(L)'
;MTLPNLTPTRRIGDPRCGSRDTDDSPTCGALATWHVAWRLTPAAEFSLACDEHMARAQRNFVYADRHPAGVDCDMPGAGWAIGDPSFCVLPPDDTDRAFLATEEQLTA
;
A
#
# COMPACT_ATOMS: atom_id res chain seq x y z
N MET A 1 20.86 12.74 0.70
CA MET A 1 19.57 12.97 0.01
C MET A 1 18.53 13.10 1.10
N THR A 2 17.88 14.25 1.22
CA THR A 2 16.80 14.45 2.20
C THR A 2 15.53 13.84 1.63
N LEU A 3 14.97 12.83 2.30
CA LEU A 3 13.68 12.28 1.91
C LEU A 3 12.61 13.36 2.11
N PRO A 4 11.69 13.57 1.16
CA PRO A 4 10.59 14.51 1.36
C PRO A 4 9.81 14.10 2.61
N ASN A 5 9.50 15.08 3.45
CA ASN A 5 8.60 14.89 4.59
C ASN A 5 7.18 14.68 4.04
N LEU A 6 6.85 13.42 3.79
CA LEU A 6 5.52 12.99 3.39
C LEU A 6 4.76 12.74 4.68
N THR A 7 4.02 13.73 5.18
CA THR A 7 3.05 13.48 6.26
C THR A 7 2.03 12.48 5.72
N PRO A 8 1.93 11.26 6.28
CA PRO A 8 0.96 10.27 5.81
C PRO A 8 -0.43 10.82 6.08
N THR A 9 -1.05 11.36 5.04
CA THR A 9 -2.45 11.77 5.12
C THR A 9 -3.25 10.50 4.91
N ARG A 10 -3.83 9.97 6.00
CA ARG A 10 -4.77 8.86 5.92
C ARG A 10 -5.86 9.24 4.91
N ARG A 11 -5.94 8.50 3.80
CA ARG A 11 -7.11 8.60 2.93
C ARG A 11 -8.29 8.02 3.69
N ILE A 12 -9.30 8.83 3.93
CA ILE A 12 -10.55 8.40 4.55
C ILE A 12 -11.45 7.89 3.42
N GLY A 13 -11.63 6.58 3.33
CA GLY A 13 -12.51 5.93 2.36
C GLY A 13 -12.00 4.57 1.90
N ASP A 14 -12.88 3.79 1.27
CA ASP A 14 -12.49 2.49 0.71
C ASP A 14 -11.54 2.65 -0.48
N PRO A 15 -10.49 1.82 -0.58
CA PRO A 15 -9.52 1.88 -1.67
C PRO A 15 -10.22 1.64 -3.02
N ARG A 16 -9.72 2.28 -4.09
CA ARG A 16 -10.33 2.22 -5.43
C ARG A 16 -9.39 1.58 -6.44
N CYS A 17 -9.96 0.81 -7.36
CA CYS A 17 -9.23 0.15 -8.42
C CYS A 17 -8.64 1.18 -9.39
N GLY A 18 -7.31 1.11 -9.57
CA GLY A 18 -6.56 2.00 -10.46
C GLY A 18 -6.39 1.49 -11.88
N SER A 19 -6.86 0.27 -12.18
CA SER A 19 -6.69 -0.36 -13.50
C SER A 19 -7.33 0.45 -14.62
N ARG A 20 -6.73 0.36 -15.80
CA ARG A 20 -7.23 0.91 -17.06
C ARG A 20 -7.19 -0.18 -18.12
N ASP A 21 -8.15 -0.17 -19.03
CA ASP A 21 -8.14 -1.09 -20.19
C ASP A 21 -7.06 -0.69 -21.22
N THR A 22 -6.82 0.61 -21.37
CA THR A 22 -5.76 1.21 -22.19
C THR A 22 -5.20 2.46 -21.51
N ASP A 23 -4.05 2.97 -21.96
CA ASP A 23 -3.42 4.15 -21.35
C ASP A 23 -4.33 5.39 -21.35
N ASP A 24 -5.16 5.54 -22.40
CA ASP A 24 -6.11 6.64 -22.56
C ASP A 24 -7.47 6.41 -21.88
N SER A 25 -7.72 5.20 -21.38
CA SER A 25 -8.98 4.89 -20.69
C SER A 25 -9.06 5.53 -19.31
N PRO A 26 -10.26 5.90 -18.82
CA PRO A 26 -10.42 6.30 -17.43
C PRO A 26 -10.03 5.15 -16.49
N THR A 27 -9.64 5.50 -15.27
CA THR A 27 -9.42 4.50 -14.22
C THR A 27 -10.73 3.81 -13.87
N CYS A 28 -10.66 2.52 -13.58
CA CYS A 28 -11.82 1.69 -13.25
C CYS A 28 -12.66 2.29 -12.11
N GLY A 29 -12.04 2.69 -10.99
CA GLY A 29 -12.71 3.37 -9.89
C GLY A 29 -13.66 2.50 -9.05
N ALA A 30 -13.85 1.22 -9.40
CA ALA A 30 -14.56 0.26 -8.56
C ALA A 30 -13.86 0.08 -7.19
N LEU A 31 -14.56 -0.48 -6.21
CA LEU A 31 -13.94 -0.85 -4.93
C LEU A 31 -12.78 -1.81 -5.16
N ALA A 32 -11.62 -1.50 -4.61
CA ALA A 32 -10.47 -2.39 -4.64
C ALA A 32 -10.61 -3.41 -3.52
N THR A 33 -10.61 -4.68 -3.90
CA THR A 33 -10.58 -5.82 -3.00
C THR A 33 -9.18 -6.42 -2.90
N TRP A 34 -8.28 -6.05 -3.80
CA TRP A 34 -6.91 -6.56 -3.88
C TRP A 34 -5.88 -5.45 -3.90
N HIS A 35 -4.81 -5.70 -3.16
CA HIS A 35 -3.57 -4.98 -3.29
C HIS A 35 -2.54 -5.92 -3.94
N VAL A 36 -1.89 -5.45 -5.00
CA VAL A 36 -1.00 -6.24 -5.85
C VAL A 36 0.41 -5.66 -5.79
N ALA A 37 1.39 -6.50 -5.46
CA ALA A 37 2.81 -6.15 -5.53
C ALA A 37 3.38 -6.65 -6.85
N TRP A 38 3.60 -5.74 -7.81
CA TRP A 38 4.15 -6.10 -9.12
C TRP A 38 5.63 -6.44 -9.03
N ARG A 39 6.39 -5.62 -8.30
CA ARG A 39 7.79 -5.85 -7.96
C ARG A 39 8.12 -5.24 -6.61
N LEU A 40 9.09 -5.81 -5.92
CA LEU A 40 9.57 -5.31 -4.62
C LEU A 40 10.96 -4.64 -4.72
N THR A 41 11.77 -5.03 -5.71
CA THR A 41 13.14 -4.54 -5.91
C THR A 41 13.36 -4.16 -7.37
N PRO A 42 14.18 -3.14 -7.70
CA PRO A 42 14.90 -2.24 -6.79
C PRO A 42 14.02 -1.13 -6.19
N ALA A 43 12.84 -0.91 -6.74
CA ALA A 43 11.84 0.01 -6.22
C ALA A 43 10.49 -0.71 -6.25
N ALA A 44 9.77 -0.66 -5.13
CA ALA A 44 8.50 -1.35 -5.01
C ALA A 44 7.43 -0.66 -5.86
N GLU A 45 6.69 -1.45 -6.64
CA GLU A 45 5.56 -0.98 -7.45
C GLU A 45 4.32 -1.77 -7.08
N PHE A 46 3.26 -1.03 -6.76
CA PHE A 46 2.02 -1.59 -6.28
C PHE A 46 0.82 -1.07 -7.06
N SER A 47 -0.30 -1.78 -6.98
CA SER A 47 -1.58 -1.31 -7.49
C SER A 47 -2.75 -1.86 -6.70
N LEU A 48 -3.86 -1.15 -6.76
CA LEU A 48 -5.15 -1.57 -6.23
C LEU A 48 -6.04 -2.08 -7.36
N ALA A 49 -6.65 -3.24 -7.16
CA ALA A 49 -7.48 -3.92 -8.14
C ALA A 49 -8.82 -4.38 -7.53
N CYS A 50 -9.90 -4.30 -8.31
CA CYS A 50 -11.14 -5.04 -8.02
C CYS A 50 -10.98 -6.51 -8.43
N ASP A 51 -11.92 -7.37 -8.03
CA ASP A 51 -11.87 -8.81 -8.34
C ASP A 51 -11.76 -9.11 -9.83
N GLU A 52 -12.47 -8.35 -10.67
CA GLU A 52 -12.43 -8.54 -12.13
C GLU A 52 -11.02 -8.27 -12.69
N HIS A 53 -10.43 -7.13 -12.33
CA HIS A 53 -9.09 -6.76 -12.79
C HIS A 53 -8.01 -7.64 -12.19
N MET A 54 -8.18 -8.09 -10.94
CA MET A 54 -7.29 -9.08 -10.35
C MET A 54 -7.36 -10.40 -11.14
N ALA A 55 -8.55 -10.91 -11.47
CA ALA A 55 -8.69 -12.13 -12.25
C ALA A 55 -8.05 -12.02 -13.64
N ARG A 56 -8.15 -10.86 -14.28
CA ARG A 56 -7.42 -10.56 -15.53
C ARG A 56 -5.90 -10.56 -15.29
N ALA A 57 -5.43 -9.91 -14.23
CA ALA A 57 -4.01 -9.84 -13.90
C ALA A 57 -3.40 -11.22 -13.66
N GLN A 58 -4.11 -12.11 -12.95
CA GLN A 58 -3.68 -13.50 -12.71
C GLN A 58 -3.44 -14.30 -14.00
N ARG A 59 -4.16 -13.98 -15.08
CA ARG A 59 -4.01 -14.68 -16.36
C ARG A 59 -2.88 -14.12 -17.21
N ASN A 60 -2.58 -12.83 -17.06
CA ASN A 60 -1.80 -12.08 -18.03
C ASN A 60 -0.44 -11.59 -17.52
N PHE A 61 -0.23 -11.54 -16.21
CA PHE A 61 0.96 -10.93 -15.62
C PHE A 61 1.57 -11.78 -14.51
N VAL A 62 2.89 -11.64 -14.34
CA VAL A 62 3.61 -12.11 -13.16
C VAL A 62 3.67 -10.97 -12.15
N TYR A 63 3.39 -11.28 -10.89
CA TYR A 63 3.48 -10.36 -9.78
C TYR A 63 4.19 -11.06 -8.61
N ALA A 64 4.80 -10.29 -7.72
CA ALA A 64 5.53 -10.81 -6.58
C ALA A 64 4.58 -11.40 -5.52
N ASP A 65 3.50 -10.69 -5.21
CA ASP A 65 2.50 -11.14 -4.23
C ASP A 65 1.16 -10.39 -4.41
N ARG A 66 0.10 -10.86 -3.74
CA ARG A 66 -1.18 -10.17 -3.61
C ARG A 66 -1.87 -10.52 -2.28
N HIS A 67 -2.62 -9.57 -1.73
CA HIS A 67 -3.46 -9.80 -0.57
C HIS A 67 -4.75 -8.97 -0.64
N PRO A 68 -5.77 -9.26 0.20
CA PRO A 68 -6.94 -8.41 0.30
C PRO A 68 -6.58 -6.96 0.64
N ALA A 69 -7.17 -6.00 -0.06
CA ALA A 69 -6.94 -4.58 0.20
C ALA A 69 -7.66 -4.14 1.48
N GLY A 70 -6.98 -3.33 2.30
CA GLY A 70 -7.56 -2.62 3.43
C GLY A 70 -7.49 -1.11 3.24
N VAL A 71 -8.14 -0.36 4.14
CA VAL A 71 -8.14 1.11 4.15
C VAL A 71 -6.73 1.72 4.16
N ASP A 72 -5.77 0.97 4.71
CA ASP A 72 -4.39 1.43 4.85
C ASP A 72 -3.50 1.14 3.60
N CYS A 73 -4.05 0.55 2.53
CA CYS A 73 -3.29 0.19 1.32
C CYS A 73 -3.15 1.32 0.28
N ASP A 74 -3.97 2.38 0.34
CA ASP A 74 -3.94 3.52 -0.60
C ASP A 74 -3.19 4.75 -0.02
N MET A 75 -2.30 4.53 0.96
CA MET A 75 -1.62 5.62 1.66
C MET A 75 -0.24 5.92 1.04
N PRO A 76 0.05 7.19 0.70
CA PRO A 76 1.41 7.61 0.36
C PRO A 76 2.37 7.25 1.51
N GLY A 77 3.50 6.62 1.18
CA GLY A 77 4.50 6.19 2.16
C GLY A 77 4.32 4.75 2.66
N ALA A 78 3.23 4.06 2.32
CA ALA A 78 3.07 2.65 2.66
C ALA A 78 4.17 1.78 2.01
N GLY A 79 4.78 0.91 2.82
CA GLY A 79 5.73 -0.12 2.44
C GLY A 79 5.13 -1.52 2.52
N TRP A 80 5.96 -2.53 2.26
CA TRP A 80 5.57 -3.95 2.25
C TRP A 80 6.34 -4.74 3.30
N ALA A 81 5.61 -5.40 4.21
CA ALA A 81 6.16 -6.36 5.15
C ALA A 81 5.96 -7.79 4.62
N ILE A 82 7.07 -8.50 4.40
CA ILE A 82 7.07 -9.91 3.97
C ILE A 82 6.73 -10.78 5.18
N GLY A 83 5.69 -11.62 5.08
CA GLY A 83 5.21 -12.49 6.15
C GLY A 83 4.23 -13.56 5.65
N ASP A 84 3.52 -14.23 6.57
CA ASP A 84 2.41 -15.15 6.27
C ASP A 84 1.18 -14.78 7.10
N PRO A 85 0.26 -13.93 6.60
CA PRO A 85 0.28 -13.29 5.28
C PRO A 85 1.22 -12.08 5.23
N SER A 86 1.71 -11.73 4.03
CA SER A 86 2.34 -10.42 3.77
C SER A 86 1.31 -9.30 3.89
N PHE A 87 1.73 -8.11 4.34
CA PHE A 87 0.83 -6.97 4.50
C PHE A 87 1.51 -5.62 4.27
N CYS A 88 0.72 -4.61 3.92
CA CYS A 88 1.17 -3.23 3.88
C CYS A 88 1.37 -2.66 5.28
N VAL A 89 2.45 -1.91 5.43
CA VAL A 89 2.74 -1.16 6.65
C VAL A 89 2.99 0.28 6.29
N LEU A 90 2.48 1.22 7.09
CA LEU A 90 3.15 2.51 7.15
C LEU A 90 4.48 2.27 7.88
N PRO A 91 5.64 2.56 7.28
CA PRO A 91 6.86 2.63 8.06
C PRO A 91 6.63 3.65 9.18
N PRO A 92 7.08 3.39 10.41
CA PRO A 92 6.91 4.34 11.49
C PRO A 92 7.50 5.68 11.05
N ASP A 93 6.71 6.74 11.16
CA ASP A 93 7.24 8.09 10.99
C ASP A 93 8.34 8.26 12.05
N ASP A 94 9.47 8.91 11.71
CA ASP A 94 10.51 9.21 12.72
C ASP A 94 9.95 10.07 13.90
N THR A 95 8.75 10.64 13.75
CA THR A 95 7.97 11.30 14.81
C THR A 95 7.30 10.35 15.81
N ASP A 96 7.00 9.10 15.46
CA ASP A 96 6.40 8.13 16.41
C ASP A 96 7.44 7.54 17.38
N ARG A 97 8.73 7.58 17.02
CA ARG A 97 9.80 7.24 17.97
C ARG A 97 9.94 8.26 19.11
N ALA A 98 9.42 9.47 18.95
CA ALA A 98 9.44 10.49 20.00
C ALA A 98 8.31 10.33 21.03
N PHE A 99 7.19 9.69 20.66
CA PHE A 99 6.04 9.50 21.58
C PHE A 99 6.18 8.23 22.43
N LEU A 100 6.89 7.20 21.95
CA LEU A 100 7.15 5.98 22.72
C LEU A 100 8.38 6.07 23.64
N ALA A 101 9.25 7.07 23.44
CA ALA A 101 10.41 7.29 24.31
C ALA A 101 10.07 8.03 25.63
N THR A 102 8.85 8.56 25.79
CA THR A 102 8.46 9.34 26.98
C THR A 102 7.70 8.54 28.03
N GLU A 103 7.16 7.35 27.73
CA GLU A 103 6.48 6.52 28.74
C GLU A 103 7.45 5.63 29.55
N GLU A 104 8.64 5.31 29.03
CA GLU A 104 9.66 4.53 29.77
C GLU A 104 10.54 5.40 30.70
N GLN A 105 10.21 6.69 30.91
CA GLN A 105 10.95 7.59 31.81
C GLN A 105 10.15 8.13 33.01
N LEU A 106 8.94 7.61 33.28
CA LEU A 106 8.11 8.05 34.43
C LEU A 106 7.93 7.01 35.54
N THR A 107 8.81 5.99 35.60
CA THR A 107 8.95 5.13 36.79
C THR A 107 10.43 4.93 37.16
N ALA A 108 11.05 5.99 37.65
CA ALA A 108 12.23 5.91 38.52
C ALA A 108 12.16 7.00 39.60
#